data_AF-A0A954JK77-F1
#
_entry.id   AF-A0A954JK77-F1
#
_cell.length_a   1.000
_cell.length_b   1.000
_cell.length_c   1.000
_cell.angle_alpha   90.00
_cell.angle_beta   90.00
_cell.angle_gamma   90.00
#
_symmetry.space_group_name_H-M   'P 1'
#
loop_
_entity.id
_entity.type
_entity.pdbx_description
1 polymer ?
#
loop_
_entity_poly.entity_id
_entity_poly.type
_entity_poly.pdbx_seq_one_letter_code
_entity_poly.pdbx_strand_id
1 'polypeptide(L)'
;MGRPMRKLLTTIFGAIFLAMLFLTVRASMVRPVWDNGSLMRDPWFVATLADAYFGFLTFSVWVAYKETGWVARVLWFIGIMLLGNFAMSAYVLRELWTLPEHATSAEQRIQAVLLRRASPE
;
A
#
# COMPACT_ATOMS: atom_id res chain seq x y z
N MET A 1 -1.16 2.67 -19.78
CA MET A 1 -0.23 1.52 -19.55
C MET A 1 -0.40 0.52 -20.68
N GLY A 2 0.62 -0.24 -21.10
CA GLY A 2 0.35 -1.37 -22.00
C GLY A 2 -0.65 -2.31 -21.33
N ARG A 3 -1.70 -2.74 -22.05
CA ARG A 3 -2.67 -3.73 -21.55
C ARG A 3 -2.03 -4.93 -20.83
N PRO A 4 -0.88 -5.50 -21.27
CA PRO A 4 -0.22 -6.58 -20.51
C PRO A 4 0.39 -6.12 -19.18
N MET A 5 1.05 -4.96 -19.14
CA MET A 5 1.71 -4.45 -17.93
C MET A 5 0.72 -4.13 -16.81
N ARG A 6 -0.45 -3.56 -17.16
CA ARG A 6 -1.50 -3.31 -16.17
C ARG A 6 -2.01 -4.61 -15.56
N LYS A 7 -2.26 -5.63 -16.38
CA LYS A 7 -2.67 -6.95 -15.91
C LYS A 7 -1.62 -7.57 -15.00
N LEU A 8 -0.34 -7.48 -15.37
CA LEU A 8 0.76 -7.97 -14.53
C LEU A 8 0.76 -7.33 -13.14
N LEU A 9 0.74 -6.00 -13.07
CA LEU A 9 0.73 -5.29 -11.79
C LEU A 9 -0.53 -5.60 -10.98
N THR A 10 -1.71 -5.63 -11.61
CA THR A 10 -2.95 -6.04 -10.94
C THR A 10 -2.85 -7.45 -10.36
N THR A 11 -2.28 -8.41 -11.10
CA THR A 11 -2.07 -9.77 -10.61
C THR A 11 -1.10 -9.79 -9.43
N ILE A 12 0.04 -9.08 -9.52
CA ILE A 12 1.05 -9.05 -8.45
C ILE A 12 0.47 -8.43 -7.17
N PHE A 13 -0.09 -7.23 -7.26
CA PHE A 13 -0.64 -6.55 -6.07
C PHE A 13 -1.90 -7.25 -5.54
N GLY A 14 -2.69 -7.88 -6.42
CA GLY A 14 -3.79 -8.75 -6.02
C GLY A 14 -3.32 -9.98 -5.24
N ALA A 15 -2.24 -10.62 -5.69
CA ALA A 15 -1.63 -11.74 -4.98
C ALA A 15 -1.07 -11.32 -3.61
N ILE A 16 -0.39 -10.17 -3.53
CA ILE A 16 0.11 -9.61 -2.26
C ILE A 16 -1.06 -9.35 -1.29
N PHE A 17 -2.14 -8.75 -1.77
CA PHE A 17 -3.32 -8.48 -0.96
C PHE A 17 -3.93 -9.76 -0.40
N LEU A 18 -4.15 -10.77 -1.26
CA LEU A 18 -4.70 -12.07 -0.85
C LEU A 18 -3.77 -12.83 0.11
N ALA A 19 -2.46 -12.79 -0.13
CA ALA A 19 -1.47 -13.40 0.75
C ALA A 19 -1.50 -12.76 2.15
N MET A 20 -1.54 -11.43 2.23
CA MET A 20 -1.63 -10.71 3.50
C MET A 20 -2.95 -10.99 4.23
N LEU A 21 -4.07 -11.05 3.50
CA LEU A 21 -5.36 -11.45 4.08
C LEU A 21 -5.27 -12.85 4.70
N PHE A 22 -4.77 -13.81 3.94
CA PHE A 22 -4.62 -15.19 4.38
C PHE A 22 -3.72 -15.31 5.61
N LEU A 23 -2.54 -14.67 5.59
CA LEU A 23 -1.61 -14.69 6.71
C LEU A 23 -2.20 -14.03 7.96
N THR A 24 -2.89 -12.90 7.81
CA THR A 24 -3.52 -12.19 8.94
C THR A 24 -4.63 -13.01 9.57
N VAL A 25 -5.50 -13.62 8.76
CA VAL A 25 -6.58 -14.49 9.25
C VAL A 25 -5.99 -15.72 9.94
N ARG A 26 -5.01 -16.39 9.31
CA ARG A 26 -4.35 -17.57 9.87
C ARG A 26 -3.66 -17.26 11.19
N ALA A 27 -2.91 -16.16 11.28
CA ALA A 27 -2.23 -15.75 12.51
C ALA A 27 -3.24 -15.45 13.63
N SER A 28 -4.32 -14.71 13.32
CA SER A 28 -5.36 -14.34 14.28
C SER A 28 -6.09 -15.54 14.88
N MET A 29 -6.19 -16.65 14.14
CA MET A 29 -6.79 -17.90 14.64
C MET A 29 -5.86 -18.70 15.56
N VAL A 30 -4.54 -18.49 15.48
CA VAL A 30 -3.55 -19.24 16.26
C VAL A 30 -3.25 -18.53 17.57
N ARG A 31 -2.96 -17.22 17.52
CA ARG A 31 -2.69 -16.41 18.70
C ARG A 31 -3.11 -14.96 18.51
N PRO A 32 -3.62 -14.30 19.56
CA PRO A 32 -3.91 -12.87 19.50
C PRO A 32 -2.61 -12.06 19.45
N VAL A 33 -2.63 -10.94 18.72
CA VAL A 33 -1.45 -10.09 18.47
C VAL A 33 -0.76 -9.58 19.75
N TRP A 34 -1.52 -9.45 20.85
CA TRP A 34 -1.05 -8.94 22.14
C TRP A 34 -0.19 -9.93 22.93
N ASP A 35 -0.19 -11.22 22.58
CA ASP A 35 0.54 -12.28 23.29
C ASP A 35 2.02 -12.40 22.87
N ASN A 36 2.50 -11.49 22.01
CA ASN A 36 3.81 -11.55 21.37
C ASN A 36 4.91 -10.74 22.07
N GLY A 37 4.73 -10.37 23.34
CA GLY A 37 5.66 -9.50 24.08
C GLY A 37 7.10 -10.04 24.21
N SER A 38 7.30 -11.35 24.09
CA SER A 38 8.64 -11.96 24.10
C SER A 38 9.44 -11.67 22.82
N LEU A 39 8.78 -11.51 21.67
CA LEU A 39 9.42 -11.21 20.39
C LEU A 39 10.04 -9.80 20.38
N MET A 40 9.49 -8.86 21.14
CA MET A 40 10.04 -7.51 21.31
C MET A 40 11.43 -7.48 21.97
N ARG A 41 11.86 -8.59 22.59
CA ARG A 41 13.20 -8.71 23.18
C ARG A 41 14.26 -9.16 22.17
N ASP A 42 13.84 -9.66 21.01
CA ASP A 42 14.75 -10.06 19.94
C ASP A 42 15.17 -8.81 19.13
N PRO A 43 16.47 -8.45 19.10
CA PRO A 43 16.94 -7.26 18.39
C PRO A 43 16.68 -7.30 16.88
N TRP A 44 16.73 -8.47 16.25
CA TRP A 44 16.45 -8.62 14.82
C TRP A 44 14.96 -8.47 14.53
N PHE A 45 14.10 -8.95 15.43
CA PHE A 45 12.66 -8.72 15.32
C PHE A 45 12.33 -7.22 15.40
N VAL A 46 12.94 -6.50 16.33
CA VAL A 46 12.75 -5.04 16.43
C VAL A 46 13.30 -4.32 15.19
N ALA A 47 14.47 -4.71 14.70
CA ALA A 47 15.06 -4.11 13.50
C ALA A 47 14.19 -4.32 12.25
N THR A 48 13.69 -5.54 12.03
CA THR A 48 12.81 -5.85 10.89
C THR A 48 11.44 -5.18 11.01
N LEU A 49 10.90 -5.07 12.22
CA LEU A 49 9.66 -4.32 12.46
C LEU A 49 9.87 -2.83 12.18
N ALA A 50 10.96 -2.25 12.66
CA ALA A 50 11.31 -0.86 12.39
C ALA A 50 11.48 -0.60 10.88
N ASP A 51 12.22 -1.45 10.16
CA ASP A 51 12.40 -1.36 8.71
C ASP A 51 11.05 -1.36 7.97
N ALA A 52 10.14 -2.27 8.34
CA ALA A 52 8.79 -2.32 7.77
C ALA A 52 8.01 -1.01 8.00
N TYR A 53 8.03 -0.47 9.23
CA TYR A 53 7.33 0.77 9.56
C TYR A 53 7.95 2.01 8.90
N PHE A 54 9.27 2.08 8.74
CA PHE A 54 9.90 3.14 7.94
C PHE A 54 9.50 3.05 6.47
N GLY A 55 9.39 1.83 5.92
CA GLY A 55 8.82 1.60 4.60
C GLY A 55 7.37 2.10 4.50
N PHE A 56 6.53 1.76 5.48
CA PHE A 56 5.13 2.21 5.54
C PHE A 56 5.02 3.72 5.64
N LEU A 57 5.88 4.37 6.43
CA LEU A 57 5.90 5.82 6.57
C LEU A 57 6.30 6.49 5.26
N THR A 58 7.35 6.00 4.61
CA THR A 58 7.82 6.49 3.32
C THR A 58 6.72 6.42 2.27
N PHE A 59 6.02 5.28 2.18
CA PHE A 59 4.90 5.11 1.27
C PHE A 59 3.72 6.02 1.65
N SER A 60 3.42 6.18 2.93
CA SER A 60 2.33 7.04 3.41
C SER A 60 2.57 8.51 3.09
N VAL A 61 3.83 8.98 3.15
CA VAL A 61 4.19 10.34 2.74
C VAL A 61 3.91 10.54 1.24
N TRP A 62 4.25 9.55 0.41
CA TRP A 62 3.94 9.57 -1.01
C TRP A 62 2.42 9.60 -1.28
N VAL A 63 1.64 8.79 -0.57
CA VAL A 63 0.16 8.81 -0.65
C VAL A 63 -0.39 10.16 -0.21
N ALA A 64 0.12 10.72 0.90
CA ALA A 64 -0.30 12.02 1.41
C ALA A 64 -0.01 13.15 0.41
N TYR A 65 1.11 13.08 -0.30
CA TYR A 65 1.43 14.01 -1.39
C TYR A 65 0.45 13.87 -2.57
N LYS A 66 0.08 12.63 -2.94
CA LYS A 66 -0.82 12.37 -4.07
C LYS A 66 -2.27 12.75 -3.84
N GLU A 67 -2.81 12.46 -2.65
CA GLU A 67 -4.20 12.74 -2.31
C GLU A 67 -4.43 14.25 -2.13
N THR A 68 -5.53 14.79 -2.64
CA THR A 68 -5.90 16.21 -2.48
C THR A 68 -6.69 16.46 -1.20
N GLY A 69 -7.58 15.53 -0.83
CA GLY A 69 -8.44 15.66 0.34
C GLY A 69 -7.74 15.28 1.65
N TRP A 70 -7.78 16.16 2.64
CA TRP A 70 -7.20 15.92 3.97
C TRP A 70 -7.73 14.65 4.63
N VAL A 71 -9.05 14.40 4.53
CA VAL A 71 -9.67 13.19 5.09
C VAL A 71 -9.10 11.93 4.45
N ALA A 72 -8.96 11.89 3.12
CA ALA A 72 -8.39 10.74 2.43
C ALA A 72 -6.93 10.48 2.84
N ARG A 73 -6.12 11.55 3.03
CA ARG A 73 -4.75 11.44 3.53
C ARG A 73 -4.70 10.78 4.90
N VAL A 74 -5.52 11.25 5.84
CA VAL A 74 -5.57 10.73 7.21
C VAL A 74 -6.06 9.28 7.22
N LEU A 75 -7.11 8.95 6.47
CA LEU A 75 -7.63 7.59 6.38
C LEU A 75 -6.59 6.62 5.81
N TRP A 76 -5.88 7.00 4.74
CA TRP A 76 -4.83 6.16 4.17
C TRP A 76 -3.63 6.02 5.09
N PHE A 77 -3.21 7.10 5.75
CA PHE A 77 -2.13 7.06 6.73
C PHE A 77 -2.45 6.06 7.85
N ILE A 78 -3.63 6.18 8.48
CA ILE A 78 -4.07 5.27 9.54
C ILE A 78 -4.16 3.84 8.99
N GLY A 79 -4.75 3.66 7.81
CA GLY A 79 -4.85 2.35 7.17
C GLY A 79 -3.50 1.69 6.92
N ILE A 80 -2.50 2.44 6.44
CA ILE A 80 -1.16 1.92 6.15
C ILE A 80 -0.40 1.63 7.45
N MET A 81 -0.50 2.48 8.48
CA MET A 81 0.15 2.23 9.76
C MET A 81 -0.42 1.00 10.49
N LEU A 82 -1.72 0.75 10.36
CA LEU A 82 -2.39 -0.38 11.05
C LEU A 82 -2.36 -1.68 10.24
N LEU A 83 -2.55 -1.61 8.92
CA LEU A 83 -2.71 -2.79 8.06
C LEU A 83 -1.48 -3.05 7.17
N GLY A 84 -0.51 -2.14 7.13
CA GLY A 84 0.74 -2.29 6.37
C GLY A 84 0.51 -2.61 4.90
N ASN A 85 1.13 -3.69 4.44
CA ASN A 85 1.10 -4.15 3.04
C ASN A 85 -0.31 -4.42 2.51
N PHE A 86 -1.29 -4.73 3.37
CA PHE A 86 -2.67 -4.92 2.94
C PHE A 86 -3.28 -3.60 2.45
N ALA A 87 -3.12 -2.51 3.21
CA ALA A 87 -3.60 -1.19 2.79
C ALA A 87 -2.81 -0.64 1.60
N MET A 88 -1.48 -0.85 1.56
CA MET A 88 -0.66 -0.39 0.43
C MET A 88 -1.03 -1.09 -0.89
N SER A 89 -1.24 -2.40 -0.88
CA SER A 89 -1.68 -3.14 -2.06
C SER A 89 -3.08 -2.73 -2.51
N ALA A 90 -4.00 -2.51 -1.58
CA ALA A 90 -5.33 -1.95 -1.89
C ALA A 90 -5.23 -0.56 -2.54
N TYR A 91 -4.35 0.31 -2.03
CA TYR A 91 -4.12 1.65 -2.60
C TYR A 91 -3.63 1.55 -4.05
N VAL A 92 -2.63 0.72 -4.31
CA VAL A 92 -2.06 0.56 -5.66
C VAL A 92 -3.07 -0.05 -6.62
N LEU A 93 -3.85 -1.04 -6.18
CA LEU A 93 -4.94 -1.62 -7.00
C LEU A 93 -5.99 -0.57 -7.36
N ARG A 94 -6.40 0.26 -6.39
CA ARG A 94 -7.32 1.39 -6.63
C ARG A 94 -6.73 2.36 -7.65
N GLU A 95 -5.48 2.77 -7.48
CA GLU A 95 -4.80 3.67 -8.43
C GLU A 95 -4.79 3.09 -9.84
N LEU A 96 -4.46 1.80 -9.99
CA LEU A 96 -4.44 1.11 -11.28
C LEU A 96 -5.79 1.12 -11.99
N TRP A 97 -6.89 1.04 -11.26
CA TRP A 97 -8.24 1.11 -11.81
C TRP A 97 -8.68 2.52 -12.18
N THR A 98 -8.12 3.54 -11.52
CA THR A 98 -8.42 4.94 -11.83
C THR A 98 -7.61 5.53 -12.99
N LEU A 99 -6.58 4.83 -13.47
CA LEU A 99 -5.75 5.31 -14.58
C LEU A 99 -6.51 5.29 -15.93
N PRO A 100 -6.58 6.41 -16.66
CA PRO A 100 -7.17 6.45 -17.99
C PRO A 100 -6.45 5.49 -18.95
N GLU A 101 -7.21 4.65 -19.66
CA GLU A 101 -6.63 3.67 -20.59
C GLU A 101 -5.90 4.32 -21.77
N HIS A 102 -6.21 5.59 -22.06
CA HIS A 102 -5.88 6.30 -23.30
C HIS A 102 -4.56 7.07 -23.27
N ALA A 103 -3.80 7.04 -22.16
CA ALA A 103 -2.49 7.69 -22.10
C ALA A 103 -1.58 7.10 -23.17
N THR A 104 -1.25 7.91 -24.17
CA THR A 104 -0.68 7.47 -25.46
C THR A 104 0.83 7.27 -25.37
N SER A 105 1.51 8.04 -24.50
CA SER A 105 2.95 7.91 -24.23
C SER A 105 3.26 7.23 -22.88
N ALA A 106 4.42 6.58 -22.79
CA ALA A 106 4.95 6.00 -21.54
C ALA A 106 5.14 7.07 -20.46
N GLU A 107 5.60 8.26 -20.85
CA GLU A 107 5.82 9.39 -19.95
C GLU A 107 4.53 9.87 -19.30
N GLN A 108 3.45 10.03 -20.07
CA GLN A 108 2.13 10.41 -19.54
C GLN A 108 1.60 9.41 -18.52
N ARG A 109 1.96 8.13 -18.66
CA ARG A 109 1.54 7.06 -17.73
C ARG A 109 2.35 7.10 -16.44
N ILE A 110 3.66 7.33 -16.55
CA ILE A 110 4.54 7.53 -15.40
C ILE A 110 4.11 8.79 -14.64
N GLN A 111 3.84 9.88 -15.35
CA GLN A 111 3.32 11.11 -14.78
C GLN A 111 1.96 10.91 -14.11
N ALA A 112 1.03 10.17 -14.71
CA ALA A 112 -0.25 9.87 -14.07
C ALA A 112 -0.10 9.09 -12.75
N VAL A 113 0.93 8.25 -12.62
CA VAL A 113 1.21 7.51 -11.38
C VAL A 113 1.96 8.37 -10.36
N LEU A 114 2.93 9.16 -10.80
CA LEU A 114 3.83 9.92 -9.92
C LEU A 114 3.28 11.28 -9.49
N LEU A 115 2.49 11.94 -10.34
CA LEU A 115 2.01 13.29 -10.08
C LEU A 115 0.83 13.30 -9.10
N ARG A 116 0.73 14.44 -8.41
CA ARG A 116 -0.37 14.78 -7.52
C ARG A 116 -1.69 14.81 -8.31
N ARG A 117 -2.78 14.30 -7.71
CA ARG A 117 -4.12 14.46 -8.31
C ARG A 117 -4.43 15.94 -8.47
N ALA A 118 -4.90 16.36 -9.65
CA ALA A 118 -5.38 17.72 -9.84
C ALA A 118 -6.57 17.99 -8.90
N SER A 119 -6.59 19.15 -8.26
CA SER A 119 -7.75 19.59 -7.46
C SER A 119 -8.95 19.77 -8.41
N PRO A 120 -10.13 19.20 -8.11
CA PRO A 120 -11.34 19.65 -8.78
C PRO A 120 -11.59 21.09 -8.34
N GLU A 121 -11.66 22.01 -9.30
CA GLU A 121 -12.03 23.41 -9.08
C GLU A 121 -13.53 23.55 -8.81
#